data_AF-A0A356K1P1-F1
#
_entry.id   AF-A0A356K1P1-F1
#
_cell.length_a   1.000
_cell.length_b   1.000
_cell.length_c   1.000
_cell.angle_alpha   90.00
_cell.angle_beta   90.00
_cell.angle_gamma   90.00
#
_symmetry.space_group_name_H-M   'P 1'
#
loop_
_entity.id
_entity.type
_entity.pdbx_description
1 polymer ?
#
loop_
_entity_poly.entity_id
_entity_poly.type
_entity_poly.pdbx_seq_one_letter_code
_entity_poly.pdbx_strand_id
1 'polypeptide(L)'
;MNEYNILFENFFCFSKDNINSGLDLNNIIRVILNSKEFTDTELKISSKPVKSVLMGLQVTPEGKEYGYISGIYYVTDGEIIENRDITGTIKFKNGEVILLFNITRYNNITTTTELGEIISFSYEDGNYTRFSSYSNKKPTIEIINKLDYDKFPEFQKNAVRK
;
A
#
# COMPACT_ATOMS: atom_id res chain seq x y z
N MET A 1 21.33 -14.78 24.72
CA MET A 1 20.45 -13.63 25.00
C MET A 1 21.30 -12.37 24.86
N ASN A 2 21.13 -11.50 23.87
CA ASN A 2 19.93 -11.17 23.10
C ASN A 2 20.21 -11.12 21.58
N GLU A 3 19.50 -11.99 20.87
CA GLU A 3 19.28 -11.94 19.43
C GLU A 3 18.20 -10.90 19.13
N TYR A 4 18.56 -9.63 18.89
CA TYR A 4 17.63 -8.64 18.30
C TYR A 4 18.34 -7.58 17.46
N ASN A 5 19.49 -7.90 16.86
CA ASN A 5 20.18 -7.00 15.91
C ASN A 5 19.82 -7.33 14.46
N ILE A 6 18.53 -7.43 14.16
CA ILE A 6 18.01 -7.26 12.78
C ILE A 6 16.99 -6.12 12.84
N LEU A 7 17.47 -4.91 13.10
CA LEU A 7 16.66 -3.70 13.03
C LEU A 7 17.23 -2.83 11.91
N PHE A 8 16.68 -3.08 10.72
CA PHE A 8 16.53 -2.12 9.62
C PHE A 8 17.82 -1.48 9.07
N GLU A 9 18.68 -2.29 8.45
CA GLU A 9 19.58 -1.77 7.42
C GLU A 9 18.80 -1.51 6.12
N ASN A 10 18.45 -0.24 5.89
CA ASN A 10 18.43 0.51 4.62
C ASN A 10 18.26 -0.23 3.27
N PHE A 11 17.37 -1.19 3.12
CA PHE A 11 17.09 -1.74 1.78
C PHE A 11 15.60 -1.94 1.57
N PHE A 12 14.99 -1.03 0.81
CA PHE A 12 13.85 -1.41 -0.03
C PHE A 12 14.37 -2.50 -0.98
N CYS A 13 14.23 -3.76 -0.58
CA CYS A 13 14.76 -4.89 -1.32
C CYS A 13 13.86 -5.14 -2.52
N PHE A 14 14.22 -4.53 -3.65
CA PHE A 14 13.58 -4.79 -4.92
C PHE A 14 14.13 -6.09 -5.50
N SER A 15 13.39 -7.21 -5.38
CA SER A 15 13.71 -8.40 -6.18
C SER A 15 13.27 -8.13 -7.62
N LYS A 16 14.20 -7.66 -8.44
CA LYS A 16 13.99 -7.29 -9.86
C LYS A 16 13.83 -8.50 -10.79
N ASP A 17 13.69 -9.71 -10.25
CA ASP A 17 14.04 -10.93 -10.98
C ASP A 17 13.04 -11.38 -12.05
N ASN A 18 11.96 -10.66 -12.36
CA ASN A 18 11.05 -11.04 -13.46
C ASN A 18 10.25 -9.88 -14.08
N ILE A 19 10.91 -8.83 -14.57
CA ILE A 19 10.25 -7.78 -15.39
C ILE A 19 10.08 -8.28 -16.84
N ASN A 20 9.20 -9.26 -17.05
CA ASN A 20 8.59 -9.54 -18.36
C ASN A 20 7.06 -9.39 -18.32
N SER A 21 6.50 -8.95 -17.19
CA SER A 21 5.09 -8.63 -17.07
C SER A 21 4.83 -7.17 -17.47
N GLY A 22 3.67 -6.90 -18.06
CA GLY A 22 3.19 -5.54 -18.35
C GLY A 22 2.83 -4.72 -17.11
N LEU A 23 3.23 -5.19 -15.92
CA LEU A 23 3.01 -4.54 -14.64
C LEU A 23 4.12 -3.52 -14.39
N ASP A 24 3.76 -2.24 -14.44
CA ASP A 24 4.66 -1.15 -14.06
C ASP A 24 4.70 -1.00 -12.53
N LEU A 25 5.85 -1.31 -11.94
CA LEU A 25 6.08 -1.20 -10.50
C LEU A 25 5.77 0.20 -9.96
N ASN A 26 6.07 1.25 -10.72
CA ASN A 26 5.80 2.62 -10.26
C ASN A 26 4.30 2.84 -10.09
N ASN A 27 3.51 2.29 -11.01
CA ASN A 27 2.05 2.32 -10.92
C ASN A 27 1.54 1.45 -9.75
N ILE A 28 2.15 0.29 -9.50
CA ILE A 28 1.81 -0.55 -8.34
C ILE A 28 2.06 0.21 -7.04
N ILE A 29 3.24 0.81 -6.89
CA ILE A 29 3.60 1.59 -5.69
C ILE A 29 2.65 2.77 -5.53
N ARG A 30 2.38 3.52 -6.61
CA ARG A 30 1.42 4.63 -6.60
C ARG A 30 0.04 4.18 -6.12
N VAL A 31 -0.43 3.05 -6.62
CA VAL A 31 -1.72 2.47 -6.24
C VAL A 31 -1.73 2.06 -4.76
N ILE A 32 -0.69 1.36 -4.28
CA ILE A 32 -0.58 0.95 -2.86
C ILE A 32 -0.55 2.18 -1.94
N LEU A 33 0.22 3.21 -2.26
CA LEU A 33 0.30 4.45 -1.47
C LEU A 33 -1.01 5.28 -1.52
N ASN A 34 -1.90 4.97 -2.44
CA ASN A 34 -3.26 5.51 -2.53
C ASN A 34 -4.33 4.50 -2.12
N SER A 35 -3.98 3.39 -1.49
CA SER A 35 -4.96 2.52 -0.84
C SER A 35 -5.52 3.16 0.42
N LYS A 36 -6.75 2.81 0.81
CA LYS A 36 -7.37 3.33 2.05
C LYS A 36 -6.53 3.00 3.29
N GLU A 37 -5.84 1.87 3.26
CA GLU A 37 -4.91 1.47 4.32
C GLU A 37 -3.71 2.42 4.46
N PHE A 38 -3.26 3.04 3.36
CA PHE A 38 -2.15 4.00 3.43
C PHE A 38 -2.59 5.45 3.64
N THR A 39 -3.86 5.78 3.40
CA THR A 39 -4.36 7.15 3.54
C THR A 39 -5.14 7.42 4.82
N ASP A 40 -5.88 6.45 5.35
CA ASP A 40 -6.89 6.70 6.39
C ASP A 40 -6.97 5.61 7.46
N THR A 41 -5.87 4.88 7.65
CA THR A 41 -5.83 3.83 8.66
C THR A 41 -5.54 4.41 10.04
N GLU A 42 -6.31 4.02 11.05
CA GLU A 42 -6.10 4.51 12.41
C GLU A 42 -4.95 3.78 13.13
N LEU A 43 -4.30 4.48 14.06
CA LEU A 43 -3.59 3.87 15.17
C LEU A 43 -4.57 3.76 16.34
N LYS A 44 -4.87 2.55 16.82
CA LYS A 44 -5.92 2.35 17.84
C LYS A 44 -5.65 3.09 19.16
N ILE A 45 -4.39 3.43 19.42
CA ILE A 45 -3.93 4.08 20.65
C ILE A 45 -3.59 5.57 20.47
N SER A 46 -3.89 6.15 19.30
CA SER A 46 -3.64 7.57 19.03
C SER A 46 -4.78 8.21 18.23
N SER A 47 -5.13 9.45 18.61
CA SER A 47 -6.06 10.30 17.86
C SER A 47 -5.35 11.34 16.99
N LYS A 48 -4.01 11.34 16.97
CA LYS A 48 -3.22 12.27 16.16
C LYS A 48 -3.27 11.90 14.68
N PRO A 49 -3.02 12.85 13.77
CA PRO A 49 -2.82 12.56 12.36
C PRO A 49 -1.71 11.52 12.18
N VAL A 50 -1.97 10.50 11.36
CA VAL A 50 -1.02 9.42 11.11
C VAL A 50 -0.41 9.51 9.72
N LYS A 51 0.72 8.83 9.56
CA LYS A 51 1.41 8.62 8.29
C LYS A 51 1.77 7.14 8.15
N SER A 52 1.50 6.57 6.98
CA SER A 52 1.94 5.23 6.60
C SER A 52 3.22 5.30 5.77
N VAL A 53 4.18 4.40 6.04
CA VAL A 53 5.48 4.35 5.35
C VAL A 53 5.76 2.93 4.87
N LEU A 54 5.76 2.75 3.55
CA LEU A 54 6.10 1.49 2.90
C LEU A 54 7.59 1.21 3.00
N MET A 55 7.95 0.06 3.60
CA MET A 55 9.35 -0.33 3.86
C MET A 55 9.86 -1.36 2.86
N GLY A 56 8.99 -2.25 2.41
CA GLY A 56 9.34 -3.30 1.45
C GLY A 56 8.11 -3.76 0.69
N LEU A 57 8.32 -4.11 -0.58
CA LEU A 57 7.28 -4.63 -1.45
C LEU A 57 7.88 -5.67 -2.39
N GLN A 58 7.32 -6.86 -2.36
CA GLN A 58 7.53 -7.90 -3.35
C GLN A 58 6.28 -8.00 -4.22
N VAL A 59 6.49 -8.07 -5.53
CA VAL A 59 5.44 -8.32 -6.52
C VAL A 59 5.82 -9.57 -7.28
N THR A 60 4.93 -10.56 -7.29
CA THR A 60 5.06 -11.78 -8.09
C THR A 60 4.04 -11.71 -9.23
N PRO A 61 4.45 -11.36 -10.46
CA PRO A 61 3.53 -11.25 -11.56
C PRO A 61 2.93 -12.60 -11.95
N GLU A 62 1.64 -12.60 -12.30
CA GLU A 62 0.95 -13.73 -12.91
C GLU A 62 0.21 -13.21 -14.17
N GLY A 63 0.94 -13.22 -15.29
CA GLY A 63 0.48 -12.62 -16.54
C GLY A 63 0.81 -11.13 -16.66
N LYS A 64 0.10 -10.43 -17.56
CA LYS A 64 0.39 -9.02 -17.89
C LYS A 64 -0.33 -8.02 -16.99
N GLU A 65 -1.46 -8.43 -16.43
CA GLU A 65 -2.45 -7.56 -15.80
C GLU A 65 -2.70 -7.93 -14.33
N TYR A 66 -2.08 -9.00 -13.82
CA TYR A 66 -2.37 -9.53 -12.49
C TYR A 66 -1.07 -9.92 -11.78
N GLY A 67 -1.04 -9.74 -10.47
CA GLY A 67 0.10 -10.15 -9.66
C GLY A 67 -0.25 -10.27 -8.19
N TYR A 68 0.50 -11.11 -7.50
CA TYR A 68 0.50 -11.21 -6.05
C TYR A 68 1.41 -10.15 -5.45
N ILE A 69 1.01 -9.61 -4.31
CA ILE A 69 1.82 -8.67 -3.56
C ILE A 69 2.05 -9.17 -2.14
N SER A 70 3.23 -8.87 -1.62
CA SER A 70 3.57 -9.00 -0.21
C SER A 70 4.41 -7.78 0.18
N GLY A 71 4.08 -7.12 1.28
CA GLY A 71 4.75 -5.89 1.67
C GLY A 71 4.75 -5.69 3.16
N ILE A 72 5.74 -4.93 3.63
CA ILE A 72 5.88 -4.51 5.02
C ILE A 72 5.91 -2.99 5.08
N TYR A 73 5.26 -2.44 6.09
CA TYR A 73 5.13 -1.00 6.28
C TYR A 73 4.89 -0.71 7.77
N TYR A 74 4.99 0.56 8.14
CA TYR A 74 4.60 1.00 9.47
C TYR A 74 3.66 2.19 9.39
N VAL A 75 2.85 2.36 10.42
CA VAL A 75 1.98 3.52 10.63
C VAL A 75 2.44 4.26 11.87
N THR A 76 2.60 5.58 11.78
CA THR A 76 3.07 6.40 12.89
C THR A 76 2.34 7.73 12.99
N ASP A 77 2.17 8.23 14.21
CA ASP A 77 1.75 9.59 14.49
C ASP A 77 2.93 10.53 14.85
N GLY A 78 4.16 10.04 14.73
CA GLY A 78 5.40 10.71 15.12
C GLY A 78 5.96 10.29 16.48
N GLU A 79 5.15 9.66 17.35
CA GLU A 79 5.57 9.17 18.67
C GLU A 79 5.44 7.65 18.77
N ILE A 80 4.35 7.12 18.23
CA ILE A 80 4.00 5.71 18.25
C ILE A 80 4.24 5.14 16.85
N ILE A 81 4.76 3.92 16.79
CA ILE A 81 4.96 3.18 15.54
C ILE A 81 4.27 1.83 15.68
N GLU A 82 3.40 1.50 14.72
CA GLU A 82 2.78 0.18 14.58
C GLU A 82 3.26 -0.46 13.29
N ASN A 83 3.93 -1.61 13.40
CA ASN A 83 4.38 -2.39 12.24
C ASN A 83 3.22 -3.22 11.68
N ARG A 84 3.17 -3.30 10.35
CA ARG A 84 2.12 -4.01 9.62
C ARG A 84 2.70 -4.68 8.38
N ASP A 85 2.01 -5.71 7.93
CA ASP A 85 2.24 -6.30 6.61
C ASP A 85 0.94 -6.33 5.81
N ILE A 86 1.12 -6.33 4.50
CA ILE A 86 0.06 -6.60 3.53
C ILE A 86 0.45 -7.82 2.72
N THR A 87 -0.51 -8.71 2.49
CA THR A 87 -0.45 -9.70 1.42
C THR A 87 -1.69 -9.53 0.56
N GLY A 88 -1.66 -9.94 -0.70
CA GLY A 88 -2.82 -9.76 -1.54
C GLY A 88 -2.57 -9.87 -3.01
N THR A 89 -3.46 -9.25 -3.78
CA THR A 89 -3.44 -9.27 -5.23
C THR A 89 -3.71 -7.89 -5.79
N ILE A 90 -3.10 -7.60 -6.93
CA ILE A 90 -3.38 -6.42 -7.74
C ILE A 90 -3.77 -6.85 -9.16
N LYS A 91 -4.77 -6.20 -9.73
CA LYS A 91 -5.23 -6.43 -11.09
C LYS A 91 -5.48 -5.13 -11.84
N PHE A 92 -4.95 -4.99 -13.04
CA PHE A 92 -5.18 -3.89 -13.95
C PHE A 92 -6.08 -4.37 -15.08
N LYS A 93 -7.29 -3.82 -15.21
CA LYS A 93 -8.20 -4.22 -16.29
C LYS A 93 -9.14 -3.08 -16.66
N ASN A 94 -9.37 -2.87 -17.96
CA ASN A 94 -10.35 -1.91 -18.48
C ASN A 94 -10.20 -0.47 -17.93
N GLY A 95 -8.97 0.00 -17.67
CA GLY A 95 -8.72 1.33 -17.10
C GLY A 95 -8.96 1.43 -15.59
N GLU A 96 -9.18 0.29 -14.93
CA GLU A 96 -9.35 0.19 -13.48
C GLU A 96 -8.22 -0.62 -12.86
N VAL A 97 -7.95 -0.34 -11.59
CA VAL A 97 -7.06 -1.12 -10.74
C VAL A 97 -7.84 -1.70 -9.58
N ILE A 98 -7.79 -3.01 -9.42
CA ILE A 98 -8.45 -3.74 -8.34
C ILE A 98 -7.38 -4.20 -7.36
N LEU A 99 -7.55 -3.84 -6.08
CA LEU A 99 -6.73 -4.31 -4.98
C LEU A 99 -7.54 -5.20 -4.06
N LEU A 100 -6.93 -6.30 -3.63
CA LEU A 100 -7.45 -7.13 -2.55
C LEU A 100 -6.30 -7.38 -1.58
N PHE A 101 -6.38 -6.78 -0.39
CA PHE A 101 -5.37 -6.89 0.66
C PHE A 101 -5.88 -7.68 1.85
N ASN A 102 -5.00 -8.48 2.42
CA ASN A 102 -5.04 -8.96 3.78
C ASN A 102 -4.02 -8.15 4.57
N ILE A 103 -4.51 -7.38 5.53
CA ILE A 103 -3.70 -6.49 6.35
C ILE A 103 -3.51 -7.13 7.71
N THR A 104 -2.27 -7.41 8.07
CA THR A 104 -1.93 -7.96 9.40
C THR A 104 -1.25 -6.87 10.23
N ARG A 105 -1.79 -6.66 11.44
CA ARG A 105 -1.34 -5.65 12.40
C ARG A 105 -0.68 -6.33 13.59
N TYR A 106 0.56 -5.97 13.87
CA TYR A 106 1.33 -6.51 14.99
C TYR A 106 1.24 -5.59 16.20
N ASN A 107 0.54 -6.07 17.23
CA ASN A 107 0.40 -5.44 18.54
C ASN A 107 0.43 -6.55 19.62
N ASN A 108 -0.06 -6.26 20.84
CA ASN A 108 -0.27 -7.29 21.88
C ASN A 108 -1.12 -8.48 21.41
N ILE A 109 -2.03 -8.25 20.45
CA ILE A 109 -2.80 -9.29 19.75
C ILE A 109 -2.62 -9.04 18.25
N THR A 110 -2.21 -10.07 17.51
CA THR A 110 -2.13 -10.01 16.04
C THR A 110 -3.54 -10.10 15.46
N THR A 111 -3.88 -9.16 14.59
CA THR A 111 -5.19 -9.14 13.92
C THR A 111 -5.03 -9.00 12.42
N THR A 112 -5.87 -9.71 11.66
CA THR A 112 -5.92 -9.64 10.20
C THR A 112 -7.27 -9.07 9.75
N THR A 113 -7.27 -8.20 8.74
CA THR A 113 -8.50 -7.64 8.16
C THR A 113 -8.35 -7.54 6.65
N GLU A 114 -9.43 -7.86 5.93
CA GLU A 114 -9.47 -7.77 4.48
C GLU A 114 -9.90 -6.37 4.03
N LEU A 115 -9.27 -5.86 2.98
CA LEU A 115 -9.60 -4.64 2.28
C LEU A 115 -9.68 -4.92 0.78
N GLY A 116 -10.85 -4.67 0.18
CA GLY A 116 -11.01 -4.65 -1.28
C GLY A 116 -11.16 -3.23 -1.79
N GLU A 117 -10.47 -2.90 -2.88
CA GLU A 117 -10.57 -1.58 -3.51
C GLU A 117 -10.62 -1.66 -5.03
N ILE A 118 -11.32 -0.69 -5.63
CA ILE A 118 -11.33 -0.44 -7.06
C ILE A 118 -10.99 1.03 -7.27
N ILE A 119 -9.95 1.30 -8.06
CA ILE A 119 -9.51 2.63 -8.42
C ILE A 119 -9.71 2.81 -9.93
N SER A 120 -10.54 3.78 -10.31
CA SER A 120 -10.88 4.05 -11.71
C SER A 120 -10.53 5.50 -12.04
N PHE A 121 -9.91 5.72 -13.19
CA PHE A 121 -9.61 7.06 -13.68
C PHE A 121 -10.81 7.65 -14.42
N SER A 122 -11.22 8.86 -14.03
CA SER A 122 -12.26 9.62 -14.71
C SER A 122 -11.63 10.51 -15.78
N TYR A 123 -11.98 10.27 -17.04
CA TYR A 123 -11.49 11.09 -18.15
C TYR A 123 -12.15 12.47 -18.21
N GLU A 124 -13.32 12.66 -17.58
CA GLU A 124 -14.09 13.90 -17.65
C GLU A 124 -13.46 15.04 -16.85
N ASP A 125 -13.00 14.74 -15.63
CA ASP A 125 -12.39 15.70 -14.70
C ASP A 125 -10.90 15.42 -14.44
N GLY A 126 -10.41 14.27 -14.93
CA GLY A 126 -9.04 13.80 -14.74
C GLY A 126 -8.76 13.29 -13.33
N ASN A 127 -9.78 13.15 -12.47
CA ASN A 127 -9.61 12.66 -11.10
C ASN A 127 -9.68 11.13 -11.05
N TYR A 128 -9.38 10.57 -9.89
CA TYR A 128 -9.52 9.15 -9.61
C TYR A 128 -10.68 8.92 -8.66
N THR A 129 -11.51 7.92 -8.94
CA THR A 129 -12.52 7.43 -8.01
C THR A 129 -12.00 6.16 -7.34
N ARG A 130 -12.02 6.13 -6.01
CA ARG A 130 -11.66 4.96 -5.21
C ARG A 130 -12.89 4.45 -4.47
N PHE A 131 -13.31 3.23 -4.80
CA PHE A 131 -14.24 2.45 -3.99
C PHE A 131 -13.43 1.58 -3.03
N SER A 132 -13.76 1.58 -1.74
CA SER A 132 -13.07 0.80 -0.73
C SER A 132 -14.07 0.07 0.17
N SER A 133 -13.76 -1.18 0.52
CA SER A 133 -14.56 -1.97 1.46
C SER A 133 -13.66 -2.80 2.38
N TYR A 134 -13.69 -2.48 3.67
CA TYR A 134 -13.18 -3.38 4.69
C TYR A 134 -14.24 -4.41 5.06
N SER A 135 -13.84 -5.63 5.41
CA SER A 135 -14.79 -6.70 5.78
C SER A 135 -15.69 -6.36 6.97
N ASN A 136 -15.30 -5.40 7.81
CA ASN A 136 -15.99 -4.99 9.02
C ASN A 136 -16.54 -3.54 8.99
N LYS A 137 -16.49 -2.84 7.85
CA LYS A 137 -16.99 -1.45 7.72
C LYS A 137 -17.91 -1.33 6.51
N LYS A 138 -18.74 -0.28 6.51
CA LYS A 138 -19.52 0.07 5.31
C LYS A 138 -18.56 0.49 4.18
N PRO A 139 -18.87 0.14 2.92
CA PRO A 139 -18.09 0.60 1.78
C PRO A 139 -18.08 2.14 1.68
N THR A 140 -16.98 2.69 1.18
CA THR A 140 -16.82 4.13 0.93
C THR A 140 -16.45 4.39 -0.53
N ILE A 141 -16.81 5.58 -1.01
CA ILE A 141 -16.44 6.09 -2.34
C ILE A 141 -15.79 7.45 -2.12
N GLU A 142 -14.60 7.63 -2.69
CA GLU A 142 -13.81 8.86 -2.56
C GLU A 142 -13.32 9.32 -3.91
N ILE A 143 -13.31 10.64 -4.12
CA ILE A 143 -12.72 11.29 -5.29
C ILE A 143 -11.35 11.81 -4.87
N ILE A 144 -10.30 11.34 -5.55
CA ILE A 144 -8.91 11.71 -5.32
C ILE A 144 -8.49 12.66 -6.44
N ASN A 145 -8.02 13.86 -6.06
CA ASN A 145 -7.51 14.81 -7.03
C ASN A 145 -6.29 14.22 -7.75
N LYS A 146 -6.18 14.44 -9.06
CA LYS A 146 -5.04 13.98 -9.85
C LYS A 146 -3.68 14.43 -9.33
N LEU A 147 -3.61 15.62 -8.73
CA LEU A 147 -2.38 16.18 -8.17
C LEU A 147 -1.95 15.45 -6.89
N ASP A 148 -2.91 14.93 -6.14
CA ASP A 148 -2.66 14.20 -4.88
C ASP A 148 -2.42 12.70 -5.12
N TYR A 149 -2.78 12.21 -6.31
CA TYR A 149 -2.65 10.80 -6.65
C TYR A 149 -1.20 10.40 -6.97
N ASP A 150 -0.39 11.27 -7.59
CA ASP A 150 0.99 10.92 -7.94
C ASP A 150 1.97 11.07 -6.75
N LYS A 151 1.90 10.12 -5.82
CA LYS A 151 2.77 10.05 -4.63
C LYS A 151 4.14 9.41 -4.89
N PHE A 152 4.36 8.86 -6.09
CA PHE A 152 5.57 8.10 -6.39
C PHE A 152 6.86 8.94 -6.38
N PRO A 153 6.91 10.16 -6.94
CA PRO A 153 8.12 10.98 -6.91
C PRO A 153 8.60 11.31 -5.48
N GLU A 154 7.69 11.58 -4.56
CA GLU A 154 8.03 11.83 -3.16
C GLU A 154 8.51 10.54 -2.46
N PHE A 155 7.82 9.42 -2.70
CA PHE A 155 8.25 8.12 -2.22
C PHE A 155 9.68 7.80 -2.68
N GLN A 156 9.99 7.98 -3.96
CA GLN A 156 11.32 7.68 -4.52
C GLN A 156 12.43 8.50 -3.86
N LYS A 157 12.19 9.80 -3.57
CA LYS A 157 13.17 10.65 -2.86
C LYS A 157 13.49 10.15 -1.45
N ASN A 158 12.51 9.55 -0.78
CA ASN A 158 12.63 9.09 0.61
C ASN A 158 13.12 7.64 0.71
N ALA A 159 12.71 6.77 -0.22
CA ALA A 159 13.07 5.35 -0.26
C ALA A 159 14.47 5.12 -0.83
N VAL A 160 14.94 5.98 -1.73
CA VAL A 160 16.28 5.94 -2.33
C VAL A 160 17.17 6.98 -1.65
N ARG A 161 17.41 6.84 -0.35
CA ARG A 161 18.53 7.54 0.30
C ARG A 161 19.80 6.69 0.09
N LYS A 162 20.76 7.27 -0.64
CA LYS A 162 22.11 6.76 -0.85
C LYS A 162 22.87 6.67 0.48
#